data_AF-A0A2A6LXF2-F1
#
_entry.id   AF-A0A2A6LXF2-F1
#
_cell.length_a   1.000
_cell.length_b   1.000
_cell.length_c   1.000
_cell.angle_alpha   90.00
_cell.angle_beta   90.00
_cell.angle_gamma   90.00
#
_symmetry.space_group_name_H-M   'P 1'
#
loop_
_entity.id
_entity.type
_entity.pdbx_description
1 polymer ?
#
loop_
_entity_poly.entity_id
_entity_poly.type
_entity_poly.pdbx_seq_one_letter_code
_entity_poly.pdbx_strand_id
1 'polypeptide(L)'
;MQAAGMTIPQGIDPLKLSAVYGYALSGVPSCGLSIATQKLIKGEYAGNPDILLGAIPKPPIFAALCRLEARPIADERIRKREKMEAIQPADKPVDRSPEVMARIRARVAAFRQEVAAQKGAKSIPHEPMAPEREDMLRRILELPDARNVTAEQMAFRRGIQTEIGQRENEA
;
A
#
# COMPACT_ATOMS: atom_id res chain seq x y z
N MET A 1 -3.31 16.58 29.01
CA MET A 1 -4.74 16.24 29.01
C MET A 1 -5.53 17.52 28.82
N GLN A 2 -6.28 17.68 27.73
CA GLN A 2 -7.20 18.82 27.59
C GLN A 2 -8.43 18.52 28.46
N ALA A 3 -8.64 19.32 29.50
CA ALA A 3 -9.86 19.24 30.30
C ALA A 3 -11.00 19.83 29.47
N ALA A 4 -11.86 18.98 28.91
CA ALA A 4 -12.98 19.41 28.07
C ALA A 4 -14.15 20.04 28.85
N GLY A 5 -14.01 20.27 30.16
CA GLY A 5 -15.03 20.91 31.00
C GLY A 5 -16.36 20.15 31.09
N MET A 6 -16.41 18.87 30.71
CA MET A 6 -17.65 18.10 30.67
C MET A 6 -18.10 17.65 32.05
N THR A 7 -19.40 17.73 32.30
CA THR A 7 -20.04 17.29 33.54
C THR A 7 -20.30 15.78 33.53
N ILE A 8 -20.14 15.15 34.69
CA ILE A 8 -20.39 13.70 34.87
C ILE A 8 -21.91 13.47 34.94
N PRO A 9 -22.47 12.46 34.25
CA PRO A 9 -23.88 12.13 34.32
C PRO A 9 -24.35 11.79 35.75
N GLN A 10 -25.54 12.28 36.09
CA GLN A 10 -26.19 12.07 37.38
C GLN A 10 -26.39 10.56 37.65
N GLY A 11 -26.00 10.12 38.85
CA GLY A 11 -26.16 8.73 39.30
C GLY A 11 -24.92 7.83 39.18
N ILE A 12 -23.78 8.35 38.72
CA ILE A 12 -22.51 7.63 38.74
C ILE A 12 -21.59 8.23 39.80
N ASP A 13 -21.10 7.37 40.70
CA ASP A 13 -20.04 7.72 41.65
C ASP A 13 -18.75 8.08 40.89
N PRO A 14 -18.19 9.29 41.07
CA PRO A 14 -16.96 9.72 40.39
C PRO A 14 -15.79 8.74 40.54
N LEU A 15 -15.69 8.05 41.68
CA LEU A 15 -14.63 7.07 41.94
C LEU A 15 -14.78 5.78 41.12
N LYS A 16 -16.01 5.47 40.68
CA LYS A 16 -16.35 4.27 39.90
C LYS A 16 -16.53 4.54 38.41
N LEU A 17 -16.31 5.78 37.98
CA LEU A 17 -16.53 6.20 36.60
C LEU A 17 -15.75 5.33 35.59
N SER A 18 -14.47 5.08 35.86
CA SER A 18 -13.60 4.25 35.02
C SER A 18 -14.10 2.81 34.89
N ALA A 19 -14.58 2.21 35.98
CA ALA A 19 -15.09 0.85 36.00
C ALA A 19 -16.40 0.71 35.20
N VAL A 20 -17.33 1.65 35.39
CA VAL A 20 -18.64 1.62 34.71
C VAL A 20 -18.48 1.87 33.21
N TYR A 21 -17.70 2.89 32.82
CA TYR A 21 -17.42 3.14 31.40
C TYR A 21 -16.54 2.06 30.79
N GLY A 22 -15.56 1.52 31.52
CA GLY A 22 -14.73 0.41 31.07
C GLY A 22 -15.56 -0.83 30.74
N TYR A 23 -16.55 -1.17 31.58
CA TYR A 23 -17.48 -2.25 31.31
C TYR A 23 -18.36 -1.96 30.08
N ALA A 24 -18.96 -0.77 30.00
CA ALA A 24 -19.83 -0.39 28.88
C ALA A 24 -19.09 -0.33 27.54
N LEU A 25 -17.83 0.12 27.56
CA LEU A 25 -16.95 0.22 26.39
C LEU A 25 -16.21 -1.08 26.07
N SER A 26 -16.47 -2.16 26.81
CA SER A 26 -15.90 -3.47 26.47
C SER A 26 -16.31 -3.89 25.05
N GLY A 27 -15.31 -4.30 24.26
CA GLY A 27 -15.49 -4.68 22.85
C GLY A 27 -15.69 -3.50 21.88
N VAL A 28 -15.57 -2.25 22.33
CA VAL A 28 -15.61 -1.07 21.46
C VAL A 28 -14.21 -0.79 20.88
N PRO A 29 -14.08 -0.62 19.55
CA PRO A 29 -12.79 -0.23 18.94
C PRO A 29 -12.32 1.15 19.40
N SER A 30 -11.01 1.30 19.62
CA SER A 30 -10.40 2.58 20.05
C SER A 30 -10.60 3.71 19.04
N CYS A 31 -10.66 3.40 17.75
CA CYS A 31 -10.94 4.38 16.69
C CYS A 31 -12.33 4.99 16.82
N GLY A 32 -13.35 4.19 17.16
CA GLY A 32 -14.70 4.69 17.40
C GLY A 32 -14.77 5.57 18.64
N LEU A 33 -14.05 5.20 19.69
CA LEU A 33 -13.95 5.98 20.92
C LEU A 33 -13.32 7.36 20.68
N SER A 34 -12.22 7.43 19.92
CA SER A 34 -11.56 8.72 19.63
C SER A 34 -12.44 9.64 18.80
N ILE A 35 -13.12 9.10 17.78
CA ILE A 35 -14.00 9.89 16.91
C ILE A 35 -15.22 10.38 17.69
N ALA A 36 -15.89 9.49 18.43
CA ALA A 36 -17.05 9.86 19.25
C ALA A 36 -16.69 10.91 20.31
N THR A 37 -15.51 10.79 20.95
CA THR A 37 -15.05 11.78 21.93
C THR A 37 -14.79 13.15 21.27
N GLN A 38 -14.17 13.17 20.09
CA GLN A 38 -13.93 14.41 19.36
C GLN A 38 -15.23 15.08 18.93
N LYS A 39 -16.19 14.30 18.39
CA LYS A 39 -17.52 14.79 18.00
C LYS A 39 -18.32 15.30 19.18
N LEU A 40 -18.21 14.66 20.33
CA LEU A 40 -18.83 15.10 21.58
C LEU A 40 -18.27 16.45 22.04
N ILE A 41 -16.93 16.62 22.04
CA ILE A 41 -16.28 17.88 22.41
C ILE A 41 -16.65 19.02 21.45
N LYS A 42 -16.77 18.71 20.15
CA LYS A 42 -17.19 19.67 19.12
C LYS A 42 -18.69 19.99 19.14
N GLY A 43 -19.50 19.25 19.91
CA GLY A 43 -20.95 19.43 19.95
C GLY A 43 -21.69 18.88 18.72
N GLU A 44 -21.07 18.02 17.90
CA GLU A 44 -21.71 17.44 16.70
C GLU A 44 -22.92 16.54 17.04
N TYR A 45 -23.04 16.12 18.29
CA TYR A 45 -24.16 15.32 18.81
C TYR A 45 -25.31 16.15 19.42
N ALA A 46 -25.27 17.50 19.34
CA ALA A 46 -26.28 18.38 19.94
C ALA A 46 -27.72 18.15 19.46
N GLY A 47 -27.90 17.56 18.27
CA GLY A 47 -29.22 17.21 17.72
C GLY A 47 -29.83 15.94 18.29
N ASN A 48 -29.13 15.20 19.15
CA ASN A 48 -29.61 13.95 19.73
C ASN A 48 -30.31 14.22 21.08
N PRO A 49 -31.59 13.85 21.26
CA PRO A 49 -32.34 14.10 22.49
C PRO A 49 -31.72 13.44 23.73
N ASP A 50 -30.95 12.37 23.54
CA ASP A 50 -30.33 11.62 24.63
C ASP A 50 -28.97 12.19 25.08
N ILE A 51 -28.47 13.24 24.41
CA ILE A 51 -27.13 13.80 24.64
C ILE A 51 -27.26 15.27 25.04
N LEU A 52 -26.97 15.55 26.30
CA LEU A 52 -26.93 16.92 26.81
C LEU A 52 -25.59 17.57 26.46
N LEU A 53 -25.64 18.76 25.87
CA LEU A 53 -24.46 19.55 25.55
C LEU A 53 -23.68 19.86 26.84
N GLY A 54 -22.37 19.57 26.86
CA GLY A 54 -21.53 19.79 28.04
C GLY A 54 -21.64 18.72 29.13
N ALA A 55 -22.38 17.63 28.91
CA ALA A 55 -22.40 16.46 29.78
C ALA A 55 -21.88 15.22 29.05
N ILE A 56 -21.24 14.32 29.80
CA ILE A 56 -20.82 13.03 29.25
C ILE A 56 -22.09 12.16 29.08
N PRO A 57 -22.33 11.55 27.90
CA PRO A 57 -23.48 10.69 27.68
C PRO A 57 -23.46 9.48 28.61
N LYS A 58 -24.64 8.94 28.96
CA LYS A 58 -24.75 7.72 29.77
C LYS A 58 -23.90 6.58 29.16
N PRO A 59 -23.26 5.72 29.96
CA PRO A 59 -22.33 4.71 29.46
C PRO A 59 -22.86 3.82 28.31
N PRO A 60 -24.12 3.31 28.36
CA PRO A 60 -24.65 2.50 27.26
C PRO A 60 -24.82 3.29 25.96
N ILE A 61 -25.24 4.55 26.06
CA ILE A 61 -25.46 5.45 24.93
C ILE A 61 -24.10 5.81 24.32
N PHE A 62 -23.12 6.14 25.16
CA PHE A 62 -21.78 6.43 24.69
C PHE A 62 -21.14 5.24 23.97
N ALA A 63 -21.32 4.02 24.48
CA ALA A 63 -20.85 2.80 23.81
C ALA A 63 -21.52 2.58 22.45
N ALA A 64 -22.83 2.85 22.34
CA ALA A 64 -23.55 2.76 21.08
C ALA A 64 -23.00 3.76 20.03
N LEU A 65 -22.75 5.01 20.43
CA LEU A 65 -22.15 6.03 19.55
C LEU A 65 -20.77 5.58 19.06
N CYS A 66 -19.91 5.11 19.97
CA CYS A 66 -18.57 4.66 19.59
C CYS A 66 -18.61 3.48 18.59
N ARG A 67 -19.58 2.56 18.73
CA ARG A 67 -19.79 1.46 17.77
C ARG A 67 -20.28 1.95 16.42
N LEU A 68 -21.17 2.95 16.39
CA LEU A 68 -21.65 3.56 15.16
C LEU A 68 -20.50 4.23 14.40
N GLU A 69 -19.64 4.96 15.10
CA GLU A 69 -18.47 5.62 14.49
C GLU A 69 -17.38 4.63 14.03
N ALA A 70 -17.28 3.47 14.66
CA ALA A 70 -16.34 2.41 14.25
C ALA A 70 -16.81 1.60 13.03
N ARG A 71 -18.12 1.61 12.72
CA ARG A 71 -18.74 0.83 11.65
C ARG A 71 -18.08 1.02 10.27
N PRO A 72 -17.85 2.25 9.75
CA PRO A 72 -17.26 2.42 8.42
C PRO A 72 -15.85 1.82 8.31
N ILE A 73 -15.07 1.86 9.40
CA ILE A 73 -13.73 1.28 9.44
C ILE A 73 -13.79 -0.25 9.45
N ALA A 74 -14.76 -0.82 10.18
CA ALA A 74 -15.00 -2.25 10.19
C ALA A 74 -15.43 -2.76 8.81
N ASP A 75 -16.35 -2.06 8.15
CA ASP A 75 -16.84 -2.38 6.81
C ASP A 75 -15.70 -2.30 5.78
N GLU A 76 -14.86 -1.27 5.85
CA GLU A 76 -13.70 -1.13 4.96
C GLU A 76 -12.66 -2.24 5.21
N ARG A 77 -12.46 -2.66 6.46
CA ARG A 77 -11.57 -3.78 6.79
C ARG A 77 -12.10 -5.09 6.20
N ILE A 78 -13.40 -5.35 6.29
CA ILE A 78 -14.05 -6.53 5.68
C ILE A 78 -13.84 -6.50 4.17
N ARG A 79 -14.15 -5.38 3.53
CA ARG A 79 -13.98 -5.20 2.08
C ARG A 79 -12.54 -5.42 1.63
N LYS A 80 -11.56 -4.90 2.37
CA LYS A 80 -10.14 -5.13 2.09
C LYS A 80 -9.75 -6.59 2.27
N ARG A 81 -10.31 -7.27 3.28
CA ARG A 81 -10.07 -8.70 3.50
C ARG A 81 -10.62 -9.54 2.36
N GLU A 82 -11.84 -9.28 1.91
CA GLU A 82 -12.45 -9.96 0.76
C GLU A 82 -11.63 -9.75 -0.52
N LYS A 83 -11.15 -8.52 -0.75
CA LYS A 83 -10.23 -8.23 -1.88
C LYS A 83 -8.93 -9.01 -1.77
N MET A 84 -8.35 -9.09 -0.58
CA MET A 84 -7.13 -9.87 -0.36
C MET A 84 -7.35 -11.35 -0.62
N GLU A 85 -8.47 -11.90 -0.16
CA GLU A 85 -8.85 -13.30 -0.38
C GLU A 85 -9.08 -13.59 -1.87
N ALA A 86 -9.69 -12.65 -2.61
CA ALA A 86 -9.87 -12.78 -4.06
C ALA A 86 -8.56 -12.68 -4.86
N ILE A 87 -7.59 -11.88 -4.39
CA ILE A 87 -6.28 -11.72 -5.03
C ILE A 87 -5.34 -12.86 -4.66
N GLN A 88 -5.49 -13.47 -3.47
CA GLN A 88 -4.66 -14.59 -3.07
C GLN A 88 -4.76 -15.66 -4.15
N PRO A 89 -3.67 -15.93 -4.88
CA PRO A 89 -3.67 -16.99 -5.87
C PRO A 89 -3.98 -18.25 -5.08
N ALA A 90 -5.10 -18.91 -5.40
CA ALA A 90 -5.33 -20.26 -4.91
C ALA A 90 -4.02 -21.02 -5.18
N ASP A 91 -3.45 -21.63 -4.14
CA ASP A 91 -2.31 -22.54 -4.24
C ASP A 91 -2.75 -23.75 -5.06
N LYS A 92 -2.94 -23.54 -6.36
CA LYS A 92 -3.17 -24.62 -7.30
C LYS A 92 -1.84 -25.35 -7.36
N PRO A 93 -1.79 -26.63 -6.98
CA PRO A 93 -0.58 -27.41 -7.12
C PRO A 93 -0.17 -27.33 -8.59
N VAL A 94 0.96 -26.69 -8.85
CA VAL A 94 1.53 -26.62 -10.20
C VAL A 94 1.95 -28.04 -10.53
N ASP A 95 1.24 -28.68 -11.47
CA ASP A 95 1.62 -29.99 -11.96
C ASP A 95 2.98 -29.88 -12.67
N ARG A 96 4.01 -30.46 -12.04
CA ARG A 96 5.39 -30.51 -12.55
C ARG A 96 5.70 -31.82 -13.25
N SER A 97 4.67 -32.52 -13.76
CA SER A 97 4.85 -33.69 -14.62
C SER A 97 5.87 -33.42 -15.74
N PRO A 98 6.73 -34.40 -16.09
CA PRO A 98 7.76 -34.25 -17.11
C PRO A 98 7.19 -33.82 -18.47
N GLU A 99 5.97 -34.24 -18.81
CA GLU A 99 5.27 -33.89 -20.05
C GLU A 99 4.87 -32.41 -20.07
N VAL A 100 4.32 -31.91 -18.97
CA VAL A 100 3.94 -30.48 -18.81
C VAL A 100 5.18 -29.60 -18.91
N MET A 101 6.27 -29.98 -18.26
CA MET A 101 7.54 -29.25 -18.31
C MET A 101 8.21 -29.31 -19.69
N ALA A 102 8.08 -30.40 -20.44
CA ALA A 102 8.54 -30.47 -21.83
C ALA A 102 7.73 -29.51 -22.73
N ARG A 103 6.40 -29.46 -22.55
CA ARG A 103 5.53 -28.54 -23.29
C ARG A 103 5.83 -27.07 -22.98
N ILE A 104 6.07 -26.73 -21.71
CA ILE A 104 6.47 -25.37 -21.31
C ILE A 104 7.81 -25.00 -21.96
N ARG A 105 8.81 -25.90 -21.92
CA ARG A 105 10.12 -25.67 -22.54
C ARG A 105 10.01 -25.44 -24.05
N ALA A 106 9.22 -26.25 -24.76
CA ALA A 106 8.97 -26.07 -26.18
C ALA A 106 8.32 -24.71 -26.48
N ARG A 107 7.33 -24.30 -25.67
CA ARG A 107 6.64 -23.01 -25.85
C ARG A 107 7.55 -21.82 -25.58
N VAL A 108 8.42 -21.90 -24.57
CA VAL A 108 9.43 -20.88 -24.29
C VAL A 108 10.47 -20.79 -25.40
N ALA A 109 10.90 -21.94 -25.96
CA ALA A 109 11.83 -21.96 -27.08
C ALA A 109 11.23 -21.30 -28.33
N ALA A 110 9.97 -21.64 -28.68
CA ALA A 110 9.25 -21.02 -29.79
C ALA A 110 9.12 -19.50 -29.61
N PHE A 111 8.72 -19.04 -28.42
CA PHE A 111 8.63 -17.60 -28.13
C PHE A 111 9.98 -16.90 -28.27
N ARG A 112 11.07 -17.51 -27.81
CA ARG A 112 12.42 -16.95 -27.98
C ARG A 112 12.81 -16.84 -29.45
N GLN A 113 12.45 -17.83 -30.26
CA GLN A 113 12.69 -17.80 -31.71
C GLN A 113 11.87 -16.69 -32.39
N GLU A 114 10.59 -16.52 -32.01
CA GLU A 114 9.73 -15.45 -32.51
C GLU A 114 10.28 -14.06 -32.14
N VAL A 115 10.69 -13.87 -30.89
CA VAL A 115 11.31 -12.61 -30.43
C VAL A 115 12.64 -12.35 -31.14
N ALA A 116 13.46 -13.39 -31.36
CA ALA A 116 14.71 -13.26 -32.10
C ALA A 116 14.47 -12.90 -33.58
N ALA A 117 13.49 -13.53 -34.22
CA ALA A 117 13.09 -13.21 -35.59
C ALA A 117 12.54 -11.78 -35.72
N GLN A 118 11.74 -11.33 -34.74
CA GLN A 118 11.23 -9.96 -34.70
C GLN A 118 12.33 -8.92 -34.42
N LYS A 119 13.33 -9.27 -33.60
CA LYS A 119 14.51 -8.41 -33.38
C LYS A 119 15.39 -8.33 -34.64
N GLY A 120 15.56 -9.43 -35.36
CA GLY A 120 16.26 -9.44 -36.66
C GLY A 120 15.55 -8.63 -37.74
N ALA A 121 14.21 -8.60 -37.73
CA ALA A 121 13.41 -7.82 -38.68
C ALA A 121 13.26 -6.32 -38.31
N LYS A 122 13.56 -5.96 -37.06
CA LYS A 122 13.57 -4.58 -36.57
C LYS A 122 14.98 -4.17 -36.15
N SER A 123 15.95 -4.28 -37.06
CA SER A 123 17.11 -3.40 -36.97
C SER A 123 16.62 -1.99 -37.27
N ILE A 124 16.22 -1.26 -36.24
CA ILE A 124 16.06 0.19 -36.35
C ILE A 124 17.41 0.69 -36.88
N PRO A 125 17.47 1.44 -38.00
CA PRO A 125 18.69 2.10 -38.41
C PRO A 125 19.11 2.99 -37.25
N HIS A 126 20.12 2.56 -36.50
CA HIS A 126 20.70 3.38 -35.47
C HIS A 126 21.42 4.49 -36.24
N GLU A 127 20.93 5.73 -36.14
CA GLU A 127 21.73 6.88 -36.59
C GLU A 127 23.11 6.74 -35.93
N PRO A 128 24.20 6.72 -36.70
CA PRO A 128 25.52 6.53 -36.11
C PRO A 128 25.72 7.57 -35.01
N MET A 129 26.07 7.09 -33.80
CA MET A 129 26.26 7.99 -32.67
C MET A 129 27.26 9.08 -33.06
N ALA A 130 26.84 10.34 -32.97
CA ALA A 130 27.75 11.47 -33.15
C ALA A 130 28.95 11.31 -32.19
N PRO A 131 30.19 11.59 -32.61
CA PRO A 131 31.39 11.37 -31.79
C PRO A 131 31.32 12.09 -30.43
N GLU A 132 30.68 13.27 -30.38
CA GLU A 132 30.45 14.02 -29.14
C GLU A 132 29.57 13.27 -28.12
N ARG A 133 28.63 12.45 -28.59
CA ARG A 133 27.74 11.64 -27.74
C ARG A 133 28.50 10.48 -27.11
N GLU A 134 29.46 9.88 -27.81
CA GLU A 134 30.30 8.81 -27.26
C GLU A 134 31.18 9.31 -26.13
N ASP A 135 31.81 10.47 -26.31
CA ASP A 135 32.65 11.09 -25.28
C ASP A 135 31.83 11.46 -24.03
N MET A 136 30.60 11.95 -24.22
CA MET A 136 29.66 12.19 -23.13
C MET A 136 29.32 10.89 -22.39
N LEU A 137 29.04 9.80 -23.11
CA LEU A 137 28.70 8.51 -22.52
C LEU A 137 29.89 7.89 -21.77
N ARG A 138 31.12 8.02 -22.28
CA ARG A 138 32.35 7.62 -21.56
C ARG A 138 32.51 8.41 -20.26
N ARG A 139 32.31 9.74 -20.29
CA ARG A 139 32.33 10.56 -19.07
C ARG A 139 31.28 10.13 -18.05
N ILE A 140 30.08 9.74 -18.50
CA ILE A 140 29.03 9.22 -17.60
C ILE A 140 29.46 7.90 -16.94
N LEU A 141 30.18 7.02 -17.65
CA LEU A 141 30.71 5.78 -17.09
C LEU A 141 31.86 5.98 -16.10
N GLU A 142 32.61 7.08 -16.21
CA GLU A 142 33.70 7.43 -15.29
C GLU A 142 33.19 8.02 -13.96
N LEU A 143 31.95 8.49 -13.92
CA LEU A 143 31.37 9.03 -12.68
C LEU A 143 31.20 7.91 -11.63
N PRO A 144 31.49 8.21 -10.35
CA PRO A 144 31.27 7.26 -9.27
C PRO A 144 29.76 7.03 -9.06
N ASP A 145 29.41 5.79 -8.72
CA ASP A 145 28.02 5.47 -8.38
C ASP A 145 27.57 6.22 -7.12
N ALA A 146 26.27 6.55 -7.08
CA ALA A 146 25.64 7.03 -5.86
C ALA A 146 25.67 5.95 -4.77
N ARG A 147 25.66 6.36 -3.49
CA ARG A 147 25.68 5.43 -2.34
C ARG A 147 24.56 4.38 -2.36
N ASN A 148 23.44 4.69 -3.00
CA ASN A 148 22.32 3.78 -3.21
C ASN A 148 21.99 3.72 -4.71
N VAL A 149 22.31 2.62 -5.37
CA VAL A 149 22.05 2.42 -6.80
C VAL A 149 20.77 1.61 -6.99
N THR A 150 19.85 2.12 -7.82
CA THR A 150 18.62 1.39 -8.16
C THR A 150 18.88 0.36 -9.27
N ALA A 151 18.01 -0.64 -9.38
CA ALA A 151 18.09 -1.64 -10.45
C ALA A 151 18.02 -1.01 -11.86
N GLU A 152 17.26 0.09 -11.99
CA GLU A 152 17.12 0.87 -13.22
C GLU A 152 18.42 1.61 -13.58
N GLN A 153 19.12 2.19 -12.61
CA GLN A 153 20.41 2.84 -12.81
C GLN A 153 21.48 1.84 -13.26
N MET A 154 21.51 0.63 -12.66
CA MET A 154 22.39 -0.46 -13.11
C MET A 154 22.03 -0.97 -14.51
N ALA A 155 20.75 -0.98 -14.89
CA ALA A 155 20.32 -1.35 -16.24
C ALA A 155 20.74 -0.31 -17.28
N PHE A 156 20.61 0.98 -16.95
CA PHE A 156 21.05 2.08 -17.80
C PHE A 156 22.56 2.04 -18.04
N ARG A 157 23.38 1.83 -17.00
CA ARG A 157 24.84 1.71 -17.12
C ARG A 157 25.27 0.55 -18.03
N ARG A 158 24.59 -0.60 -17.91
CA ARG A 158 24.79 -1.77 -18.81
C ARG A 158 24.37 -1.47 -20.25
N GLY A 159 23.31 -0.68 -20.44
CA GLY A 159 22.89 -0.19 -21.75
C GLY A 159 23.99 0.63 -22.43
N ILE A 160 24.56 1.61 -21.73
CA ILE A 160 25.65 2.45 -22.24
C ILE A 160 26.88 1.62 -22.62
N GLN A 161 27.28 0.67 -21.77
CA GLN A 161 28.41 -0.22 -22.07
C GLN A 161 28.18 -1.06 -23.33
N THR A 162 26.94 -1.49 -23.55
CA THR A 162 26.56 -2.26 -24.75
C THR A 162 26.59 -1.37 -26.00
N GLU A 163 26.13 -0.12 -25.90
CA GLU A 163 26.09 0.87 -26.99
C GLU A 163 27.52 1.28 -27.43
N ILE A 164 28.45 1.49 -26.47
CA ILE A 164 29.86 1.77 -26.77
C ILE A 164 30.55 0.54 -27.38
N GLY A 165 30.34 -0.64 -26.79
CA GLY A 165 30.96 -1.89 -27.28
C GLY A 165 30.44 -2.35 -28.66
N GLN A 166 29.22 -1.96 -29.05
CA GLN A 166 28.73 -2.19 -30.41
C GLN A 166 29.52 -1.37 -31.44
N ARG A 167 29.88 -0.11 -31.13
CA ARG A 167 30.69 0.73 -32.03
C ARG A 167 32.13 0.26 -32.14
N GLU A 168 32.76 -0.17 -31.05
CA GLU A 168 34.14 -0.69 -31.07
C GLU A 168 34.29 -1.95 -31.94
N ASN A 169 33.20 -2.70 -32.15
CA ASN A 169 33.19 -3.86 -33.04
C ASN A 169 32.81 -3.52 -34.50
N GLU A 170 32.30 -2.31 -34.77
CA GLU A 170 31.90 -1.83 -36.10
C GLU A 170 32.96 -0.94 -36.77
N ALA A 171 34.00 -0.52 -36.04
CA ALA A 171 35.14 0.29 -36.52
C ALA A 171 36.38 -0.56 -36.82
#